data_AF-K9AAA3-F1
#
_entry.id   AF-K9AAA3-F1
#
_cell.length_a   1.000
_cell.length_b   1.000
_cell.length_c   1.000
_cell.angle_alpha   90.00
_cell.angle_beta   90.00
_cell.angle_gamma   90.00
#
_symmetry.space_group_name_H-M   'P 1'
#
loop_
_entity.id
_entity.type
_entity.pdbx_description
1 polymer ?
#
loop_
_entity_poly.entity_id
_entity_poly.type
_entity_poly.pdbx_seq_one_letter_code
_entity_poly.pdbx_strand_id
1 'polypeptide(L)'
;MFNSCCKLLAQEKIKIALFESASAGYLAYRFSLSPYSGDILIGSLVSYDLRVKENTLHISSELIEKYTAESMQVTIEMIKKGKDLLHADLYIACTGLLKKGGSETKEKPVGTFFYSIYYKNQFYNFRRVFKGPPCLKIRQLIYYISQDIEYIILDNKK
;
A
#
# COMPACT_ATOMS: atom_id res chain seq x y z
N MET A 1 9.86 13.54 7.60
CA MET A 1 9.66 12.35 6.74
C MET A 1 8.19 12.13 6.43
N PHE A 2 7.36 11.44 7.24
CA PHE A 2 5.93 11.29 6.88
C PHE A 2 5.20 12.63 6.58
N ASN A 3 5.39 13.63 7.44
CA ASN A 3 4.83 14.97 7.22
C ASN A 3 5.45 15.68 6.01
N SER A 4 6.72 15.39 5.69
CA SER A 4 7.44 15.96 4.55
C SER A 4 6.84 15.41 3.24
N CYS A 5 6.59 14.10 3.18
CA CYS A 5 5.90 13.41 2.09
C CYS A 5 4.50 13.99 1.87
N CYS A 6 3.70 14.14 2.95
CA CYS A 6 2.37 14.73 2.84
C CYS A 6 2.41 16.18 2.31
N LYS A 7 3.37 16.98 2.79
CA LYS A 7 3.56 18.34 2.30
C LYS A 7 3.92 18.36 0.82
N LEU A 8 4.84 17.48 0.39
CA LEU A 8 5.25 17.37 -1.01
C LEU A 8 4.04 17.00 -1.90
N LEU A 9 3.25 16.00 -1.52
CA LEU A 9 2.03 15.61 -2.24
C LEU A 9 1.09 16.82 -2.42
N ALA A 10 0.86 17.59 -1.35
CA ALA A 10 0.00 18.77 -1.41
C ALA A 10 0.56 19.88 -2.30
N GLN A 11 1.87 20.16 -2.22
CA GLN A 11 2.54 21.16 -3.06
C GLN A 11 2.46 20.80 -4.55
N GLU A 12 2.58 19.51 -4.87
CA GLU A 12 2.47 18.99 -6.23
C GLU A 12 1.02 18.74 -6.67
N LYS A 13 0.04 18.99 -5.80
CA LYS A 13 -1.39 18.71 -6.03
C LYS A 13 -1.66 17.24 -6.41
N ILE A 14 -0.88 16.32 -5.85
CA ILE A 14 -1.00 14.88 -6.08
C ILE A 14 -1.94 14.29 -5.04
N LYS A 15 -3.07 13.75 -5.49
CA LYS A 15 -4.01 13.04 -4.65
C LYS A 15 -3.65 11.56 -4.56
N ILE A 16 -3.86 10.98 -3.38
CA ILE A 16 -3.50 9.61 -3.03
C ILE A 16 -4.74 8.78 -2.67
N ALA A 17 -4.79 7.55 -3.20
CA ALA A 17 -5.72 6.51 -2.80
C ALA A 17 -4.98 5.25 -2.31
N LEU A 18 -5.58 4.55 -1.34
CA LEU A 18 -4.94 3.43 -0.64
C LEU A 18 -5.77 2.14 -0.79
N PHE A 19 -5.09 1.01 -0.99
CA PHE A 19 -5.66 -0.33 -0.94
C PHE A 19 -4.92 -1.14 0.14
N GLU A 20 -5.59 -1.39 1.24
CA GLU A 20 -4.97 -1.89 2.46
C GLU A 20 -5.40 -3.32 2.76
N SER A 21 -4.45 -4.22 2.99
CA SER A 21 -4.72 -5.52 3.62
C SER A 21 -4.09 -5.53 5.01
N ALA A 22 -2.82 -5.90 5.13
CA ALA A 22 -2.17 -6.10 6.43
C ALA A 22 -2.10 -4.86 7.35
N SER A 23 -2.20 -3.64 6.80
CA SER A 23 -2.27 -2.39 7.56
C SER A 23 -3.66 -2.06 8.11
N ALA A 24 -4.72 -2.68 7.59
CA ALA A 24 -6.09 -2.59 8.11
C ALA A 24 -6.59 -1.16 8.37
N GLY A 25 -6.33 -0.23 7.44
CA GLY A 25 -6.76 1.17 7.54
C GLY A 25 -5.76 2.08 8.26
N TYR A 26 -4.65 1.53 8.78
CA TYR A 26 -3.63 2.32 9.44
C TYR A 26 -3.01 3.37 8.53
N LEU A 27 -2.79 3.06 7.25
CA LEU A 27 -2.21 4.06 6.34
C LEU A 27 -3.19 5.22 6.15
N ALA A 28 -4.47 4.93 5.89
CA ALA A 28 -5.51 5.95 5.79
C ALA A 28 -5.60 6.81 7.04
N TYR A 29 -5.64 6.18 8.22
CA TYR A 29 -5.64 6.89 9.51
C TYR A 29 -4.42 7.82 9.63
N ARG A 30 -3.24 7.37 9.25
CA ARG A 30 -2.04 8.20 9.34
C ARG A 30 -2.08 9.38 8.37
N PHE A 31 -2.56 9.18 7.14
CA PHE A 31 -2.77 10.26 6.18
C PHE A 31 -3.86 11.24 6.64
N SER A 32 -4.92 10.77 7.29
CA SER A 32 -6.00 11.64 7.78
C SER A 32 -5.57 12.55 8.94
N LEU A 33 -4.54 12.18 9.71
CA LEU A 33 -3.97 13.04 10.76
C LEU A 33 -3.06 14.16 10.22
N SER A 34 -2.69 14.11 8.94
CA SER A 34 -1.88 15.16 8.32
C SER A 34 -2.66 16.47 8.22
N PRO A 35 -2.06 17.64 8.47
CA PRO A 35 -2.71 18.93 8.20
C PRO A 35 -3.02 19.13 6.70
N TYR A 36 -2.39 18.36 5.81
CA TYR A 36 -2.61 18.38 4.36
C TYR A 36 -3.65 17.34 3.90
N SER A 37 -4.30 16.62 4.83
CA SER A 37 -5.15 15.46 4.51
C SER A 37 -6.27 15.79 3.53
N GLY A 38 -6.93 16.94 3.67
CA GLY A 38 -8.01 17.37 2.77
C GLY A 38 -7.55 17.67 1.33
N ASP A 39 -6.26 17.98 1.15
CA ASP A 39 -5.70 18.26 -0.18
C ASP A 39 -5.24 16.99 -0.89
N ILE A 40 -4.84 15.97 -0.13
CA ILE A 40 -4.15 14.80 -0.67
C ILE A 40 -4.98 13.51 -0.61
N LEU A 41 -5.73 13.24 0.46
CA LEU A 41 -6.30 11.90 0.68
C LEU A 41 -7.68 11.77 0.00
N ILE A 42 -7.78 10.92 -1.02
CA ILE A 42 -9.06 10.53 -1.63
C ILE A 42 -9.82 9.57 -0.71
N GLY A 43 -9.12 8.55 -0.21
CA GLY A 43 -9.72 7.50 0.58
C GLY A 43 -8.89 6.24 0.60
N SER A 44 -9.47 5.19 1.19
CA SER A 44 -8.86 3.88 1.30
C SER A 44 -9.91 2.79 1.16
N LEU A 45 -9.54 1.68 0.53
CA LEU A 45 -10.28 0.44 0.56
C LEU A 45 -9.49 -0.61 1.34
N VAL A 46 -10.05 -1.01 2.49
CA VAL A 46 -9.48 -2.09 3.30
C VAL A 46 -10.06 -3.43 2.83
N SER A 47 -9.21 -4.26 2.22
CA SER A 47 -9.54 -5.60 1.74
C SER A 47 -8.75 -6.65 2.50
N TYR A 48 -9.01 -6.79 3.81
CA TYR A 48 -8.27 -7.72 4.67
C TYR A 48 -8.55 -9.20 4.32
N ASP A 49 -9.83 -9.56 4.25
CA ASP A 49 -10.29 -10.91 3.91
C ASP A 49 -10.19 -11.18 2.40
N LEU A 50 -9.94 -12.44 2.02
CA LEU A 50 -9.87 -12.86 0.62
C LEU A 50 -11.17 -12.55 -0.12
N ARG A 51 -12.33 -12.74 0.52
CA ARG A 51 -13.64 -12.48 -0.09
C ARG A 51 -13.82 -11.02 -0.46
N VAL A 52 -13.19 -10.08 0.24
CA VAL A 52 -13.24 -8.65 -0.13
C VAL A 52 -12.39 -8.40 -1.38
N LYS A 53 -11.23 -9.06 -1.49
CA LYS A 53 -10.39 -9.00 -2.70
C LYS A 53 -11.12 -9.58 -3.91
N GLU A 54 -11.83 -10.69 -3.73
CA GLU A 54 -12.56 -11.36 -4.82
C GLU A 54 -13.85 -10.61 -5.19
N ASN A 55 -14.67 -10.21 -4.20
CA ASN A 55 -15.99 -9.65 -4.48
C ASN A 55 -15.96 -8.15 -4.81
N THR A 56 -15.07 -7.39 -4.18
CA THR A 56 -15.00 -5.92 -4.36
C THR A 56 -13.95 -5.51 -5.39
N LEU A 57 -12.80 -6.17 -5.37
CA LEU A 57 -11.71 -5.89 -6.31
C LEU A 57 -11.69 -6.86 -7.50
N HIS A 58 -12.57 -7.87 -7.56
CA HIS A 58 -12.64 -8.82 -8.67
C HIS A 58 -11.28 -9.47 -8.99
N ILE A 59 -10.46 -9.69 -7.96
CA ILE A 59 -9.19 -10.41 -8.07
C ILE A 59 -9.51 -11.90 -8.24
N SER A 60 -8.93 -12.52 -9.27
CA SER A 60 -9.14 -13.95 -9.54
C SER A 60 -8.62 -14.83 -8.41
N SER A 61 -9.40 -15.82 -8.00
CA SER A 61 -8.99 -16.86 -7.05
C SER A 61 -7.77 -17.62 -7.54
N GLU A 62 -7.64 -17.86 -8.85
CA GLU A 62 -6.48 -18.53 -9.45
C GLU A 62 -5.18 -17.76 -9.20
N LEU A 63 -5.23 -16.42 -9.21
CA LEU A 63 -4.07 -15.57 -8.91
C LEU A 63 -3.66 -15.71 -7.44
N ILE A 64 -4.66 -15.76 -6.55
CA ILE A 64 -4.47 -15.91 -5.10
C ILE A 64 -3.95 -17.32 -4.78
N GLU A 65 -4.47 -18.37 -5.42
CA GLU A 65 -3.98 -19.74 -5.23
C GLU A 65 -2.53 -19.88 -5.69
N LYS A 66 -2.19 -19.30 -6.85
CA LYS A 66 -0.84 -19.40 -7.43
C LYS A 66 0.21 -18.60 -6.65
N TYR A 67 -0.12 -17.39 -6.21
CA TYR A 67 0.87 -16.47 -5.63
C TYR A 67 0.67 -16.19 -4.15
N THR A 68 -0.47 -16.57 -3.57
CA THR A 68 -0.96 -16.20 -2.23
C THR A 68 -1.32 -14.71 -2.09
N ALA A 69 -2.16 -14.40 -1.10
CA ALA A 69 -2.62 -13.03 -0.82
C ALA A 69 -1.49 -12.07 -0.42
N GLU A 70 -0.45 -12.58 0.25
CA GLU A 70 0.74 -11.83 0.59
C GLU A 70 1.81 -11.99 -0.50
N SER A 71 1.56 -11.40 -1.67
CA SER A 71 2.46 -11.41 -2.83
C SER A 71 2.42 -10.10 -3.61
N MET A 72 3.48 -9.84 -4.40
CA MET A 72 3.53 -8.64 -5.24
C MET A 72 2.47 -8.67 -6.34
N GLN A 73 2.18 -9.84 -6.89
CA GLN A 73 1.18 -10.04 -7.95
C GLN A 73 -0.20 -9.60 -7.48
N VAL A 74 -0.64 -10.07 -6.32
CA VAL A 74 -1.92 -9.66 -5.72
C VAL A 74 -1.89 -8.18 -5.34
N THR A 75 -0.75 -7.66 -4.84
CA THR A 75 -0.61 -6.24 -4.50
C THR A 75 -0.81 -5.31 -5.71
N ILE A 76 -0.21 -5.65 -6.86
CA ILE A 76 -0.38 -4.88 -8.10
C ILE A 76 -1.83 -4.98 -8.59
N GLU A 77 -2.42 -6.17 -8.51
CA GLU A 77 -3.80 -6.40 -8.96
C GLU A 77 -4.82 -5.60 -8.14
N MET A 78 -4.57 -5.42 -6.83
CA MET A 78 -5.37 -4.54 -5.96
C MET A 78 -5.45 -3.11 -6.51
N ILE A 79 -4.34 -2.57 -7.02
CA ILE A 79 -4.35 -1.24 -7.67
C ILE A 79 -5.05 -1.31 -9.02
N LYS A 80 -4.68 -2.26 -9.88
CA LYS A 80 -5.20 -2.35 -11.25
C LYS A 80 -6.72 -2.42 -11.28
N LYS A 81 -7.31 -3.21 -10.39
CA LYS A 81 -8.75 -3.42 -10.31
C LYS A 81 -9.46 -2.39 -9.43
N GLY A 82 -8.76 -1.84 -8.43
CA GLY A 82 -9.36 -0.92 -7.47
C GLY A 82 -9.28 0.54 -7.85
N LYS A 83 -8.31 0.96 -8.68
CA LYS A 83 -8.04 2.38 -8.93
C LYS A 83 -9.24 3.15 -9.49
N ASP A 84 -10.09 2.48 -10.27
CA ASP A 84 -11.27 3.10 -10.86
C ASP A 84 -12.39 3.34 -9.82
N LEU A 85 -12.30 2.74 -8.62
CA LEU A 85 -13.19 3.04 -7.49
C LEU A 85 -12.78 4.32 -6.75
N LEU A 86 -11.49 4.67 -6.80
CA LEU A 86 -10.89 5.75 -6.01
C LEU A 86 -10.02 6.64 -6.91
N HIS A 87 -10.62 7.47 -7.75
CA HIS A 87 -9.90 8.32 -8.72
C HIS A 87 -8.86 9.25 -8.07
N ALA A 88 -7.59 8.86 -8.14
CA ALA A 88 -6.43 9.56 -7.59
C ALA A 88 -5.29 9.68 -8.62
N ASP A 89 -4.26 10.43 -8.28
CA ASP A 89 -3.05 10.59 -9.10
C ASP A 89 -1.99 9.52 -8.76
N LEU A 90 -1.93 9.14 -7.47
CA LEU A 90 -1.01 8.16 -6.92
C LEU A 90 -1.78 7.10 -6.12
N TYR A 91 -1.48 5.84 -6.36
CA TYR A 91 -2.15 4.72 -5.70
C TYR A 91 -1.15 3.86 -4.96
N ILE A 92 -1.54 3.40 -3.77
CA ILE A 92 -0.70 2.49 -2.97
C ILE A 92 -1.50 1.28 -2.59
N ALA A 93 -1.00 0.09 -2.89
CA ALA A 93 -1.51 -1.14 -2.31
C ALA A 93 -0.49 -1.74 -1.35
N CYS A 94 -0.97 -2.34 -0.26
CA CYS A 94 -0.11 -3.05 0.68
C CYS A 94 -0.76 -4.34 1.21
N THR A 95 0.03 -5.41 1.18
CA THR A 95 -0.25 -6.70 1.82
C THR A 95 0.98 -7.18 2.57
N GLY A 96 0.83 -8.16 3.47
CA GLY A 96 1.96 -8.66 4.24
C GLY A 96 1.60 -9.54 5.43
N LEU A 97 2.62 -10.09 6.04
CA LEU A 97 2.54 -11.02 7.16
C LEU A 97 2.83 -10.28 8.47
N LEU A 98 1.82 -9.62 9.04
CA LEU A 98 2.00 -8.86 10.28
C LEU A 98 2.24 -9.77 11.51
N LYS A 99 1.60 -10.95 11.51
CA LYS A 99 1.63 -11.99 12.54
C LYS A 99 1.72 -13.38 11.87
N LYS A 100 2.01 -14.41 12.66
CA LYS A 100 2.10 -15.81 12.19
C LYS A 100 0.83 -16.27 11.48
N GLY A 101 0.98 -17.18 10.52
CA GLY A 101 -0.11 -17.72 9.70
C GLY A 101 -0.14 -17.11 8.30
N GLY A 102 -1.31 -17.16 7.65
CA GLY A 102 -1.43 -16.76 6.24
C GLY A 102 -0.53 -17.62 5.36
N SER A 103 0.18 -16.99 4.42
CA SER A 103 1.12 -17.66 3.52
C SER A 103 2.58 -17.65 3.98
N GLU A 104 2.82 -17.59 5.30
CA GLU A 104 4.17 -17.61 5.86
C GLU A 104 4.96 -18.85 5.44
N THR A 105 6.20 -18.64 5.01
CA THR A 105 7.19 -19.70 4.74
C THR A 105 8.56 -19.29 5.28
N LYS A 106 9.55 -20.18 5.24
CA LYS A 106 10.94 -19.82 5.60
C LYS A 106 11.50 -18.68 4.74
N GLU A 107 11.13 -18.63 3.47
CA GLU A 107 11.57 -17.60 2.52
C GLU A 107 10.75 -16.32 2.61
N LYS A 108 9.52 -16.42 3.13
CA LYS A 108 8.57 -15.32 3.34
C LYS A 108 8.12 -15.30 4.82
N PRO A 109 9.02 -14.92 5.76
CA PRO A 109 8.72 -14.97 7.18
C PRO A 109 7.76 -13.86 7.61
N VAL A 110 7.20 -13.98 8.82
CA VAL A 110 6.51 -12.86 9.50
C VAL A 110 7.36 -11.60 9.48
N GLY A 111 6.71 -10.49 9.12
CA GLY A 111 7.34 -9.22 8.85
C GLY A 111 7.57 -8.96 7.37
N THR A 112 7.32 -9.92 6.48
CA THR A 112 7.35 -9.64 5.04
C THR A 112 6.15 -8.80 4.64
N PHE A 113 6.40 -7.65 4.04
CA PHE A 113 5.40 -6.79 3.41
C PHE A 113 5.72 -6.60 1.93
N PHE A 114 4.66 -6.57 1.14
CA PHE A 114 4.68 -6.12 -0.23
C PHE A 114 3.86 -4.86 -0.32
N TYR A 115 4.40 -3.83 -0.97
CA TYR A 115 3.61 -2.69 -1.38
C TYR A 115 4.02 -2.25 -2.77
N SER A 116 3.04 -1.73 -3.49
CA SER A 116 3.22 -1.19 -4.82
C SER A 116 2.72 0.25 -4.84
N ILE A 117 3.46 1.12 -5.50
CA ILE A 117 3.08 2.50 -5.77
C ILE A 117 2.86 2.62 -7.27
N TYR A 118 1.68 3.08 -7.66
CA TYR A 118 1.37 3.39 -9.05
C TYR A 118 1.25 4.90 -9.22
N TYR A 119 2.09 5.46 -10.08
CA TYR A 119 2.15 6.90 -10.34
C TYR A 119 2.61 7.12 -11.79
N LYS A 120 1.99 8.09 -12.49
CA LYS A 120 2.29 8.42 -13.90
C LYS A 120 2.39 7.18 -14.81
N ASN A 121 1.41 6.28 -14.73
CA ASN A 121 1.34 5.04 -15.51
C ASN A 121 2.47 4.02 -15.26
N GLN A 122 3.23 4.17 -14.18
CA GLN A 122 4.31 3.25 -13.83
C GLN A 122 4.09 2.62 -12.45
N PHE A 123 4.41 1.33 -12.33
CA PHE A 123 4.42 0.60 -11.07
C PHE A 123 5.82 0.58 -10.46
N TYR A 124 5.90 0.90 -9.17
CA TYR A 124 7.09 0.80 -8.34
C TYR A 124 6.82 -0.21 -7.23
N ASN A 125 7.57 -1.31 -7.22
CA ASN A 125 7.24 -2.51 -6.46
C ASN A 125 8.28 -2.80 -5.38
N PHE A 126 7.84 -2.96 -4.14
CA PHE A 126 8.72 -3.11 -2.99
C PHE A 126 8.37 -4.35 -2.17
N ARG A 127 9.41 -5.11 -1.81
CA ARG A 127 9.34 -6.20 -0.82
C ARG A 127 10.28 -5.85 0.32
N ARG A 128 9.76 -5.80 1.55
CA ARG A 128 10.57 -5.52 2.75
C ARG A 128 10.25 -6.50 3.87
N VAL A 129 11.24 -6.74 4.74
CA VAL A 129 11.06 -7.56 5.94
C VAL A 129 11.30 -6.71 7.18
N PHE A 130 10.24 -6.46 7.95
CA PHE A 130 10.29 -5.63 9.15
C PHE A 130 10.38 -6.46 10.43
N LYS A 131 11.27 -6.06 11.33
CA LYS A 131 11.50 -6.73 12.63
C LYS A 131 10.72 -6.04 13.75
N GLY A 132 10.56 -6.75 14.87
CA GLY A 132 9.92 -6.25 16.09
C GLY A 132 8.43 -6.58 16.22
N PRO A 133 7.74 -6.03 17.23
CA PRO A 133 6.32 -6.30 17.46
C PRO A 133 5.43 -5.75 16.33
N PRO A 134 4.18 -6.24 16.18
CA PRO A 134 3.27 -5.83 15.10
C PRO A 134 3.14 -4.31 14.91
N CYS A 135 2.96 -3.55 15.99
CA CYS A 135 2.83 -2.09 15.92
C CYS A 135 4.07 -1.42 15.32
N LEU A 136 5.28 -1.93 15.62
CA LEU A 136 6.52 -1.40 15.09
C LEU A 136 6.69 -1.73 13.60
N LYS A 137 6.24 -2.90 13.14
CA LYS A 137 6.26 -3.27 11.72
C LYS A 137 5.39 -2.33 10.88
N ILE A 138 4.19 -2.02 11.37
CA ILE A 138 3.27 -1.08 10.70
C ILE A 138 3.82 0.35 10.68
N ARG A 139 4.53 0.79 11.74
CA ARG A 139 5.24 2.08 11.75
C ARG A 139 6.40 2.13 10.75
N GLN A 140 7.14 1.03 10.60
CA GLN A 140 8.20 0.91 9.59
C GLN A 140 7.60 0.94 8.17
N LEU A 141 6.48 0.26 7.94
CA LEU A 141 5.79 0.25 6.65
C LEU A 141 5.51 1.66 6.15
N ILE A 142 4.83 2.49 6.96
CA ILE A 142 4.51 3.85 6.53
C ILE A 142 5.76 4.73 6.37
N TYR A 143 6.79 4.52 7.20
CA TYR A 143 8.06 5.22 7.08
C TYR A 143 8.69 4.99 5.70
N TYR A 144 8.81 3.74 5.26
CA TYR A 144 9.39 3.40 3.97
C TYR A 144 8.51 3.79 2.80
N ILE A 145 7.19 3.59 2.90
CA ILE A 145 6.25 4.09 1.88
C ILE A 145 6.44 5.60 1.68
N SER A 146 6.58 6.38 2.75
CA SER A 146 6.77 7.83 2.65
C SER A 146 8.07 8.19 1.92
N GLN A 147 9.17 7.50 2.22
CA GLN A 147 10.45 7.70 1.53
C GLN A 147 10.36 7.40 0.05
N ASP A 148 9.74 6.27 -0.27
CA ASP A 148 9.66 5.80 -1.66
C ASP A 148 8.74 6.73 -2.47
N ILE A 149 7.65 7.25 -1.90
CA ILE A 149 6.82 8.29 -2.53
C ILE A 149 7.64 9.54 -2.83
N GLU A 150 8.37 10.07 -1.84
CA GLU A 150 9.20 11.27 -2.02
C GLU A 150 10.22 11.06 -3.15
N TYR A 151 10.93 9.92 -3.13
CA TYR A 151 11.88 9.56 -4.17
C TYR A 151 11.24 9.50 -5.55
N ILE A 152 10.12 8.79 -5.69
CA ILE A 152 9.41 8.62 -6.97
C ILE A 152 8.95 9.98 -7.52
N ILE A 153 8.37 10.84 -6.69
CA ILE A 153 7.89 12.16 -7.12
C ILE A 153 9.07 13.02 -7.59
N LEU A 154 10.16 13.04 -6.85
CA LEU A 154 11.34 13.85 -7.18
C LEU A 154 12.09 13.33 -8.40
N ASP A 155 12.14 12.02 -8.62
CA ASP A 155 12.77 11.42 -9.78
C ASP A 155 11.98 11.73 -11.07
N ASN A 156 10.65 11.70 -11.00
CA ASN A 156 9.74 12.05 -12.10
C ASN A 156 9.65 13.56 -12.42
N LYS A 157 10.48 14.39 -11.78
CA LYS A 157 10.63 15.82 -12.09
C LYS A 157 11.86 16.14 -12.92
N LYS A 158 12.82 15.21 -13.00
CA LYS A 158 14.01 15.35 -13.84
C LYS A 158 13.64 15.06 -15.30
#